data_AF-A0A2M8IT13-F1
#
_entry.id   AF-A0A2M8IT13-F1
#
_cell.length_a   1.000
_cell.length_b   1.000
_cell.length_c   1.000
_cell.angle_alpha   90.00
_cell.angle_beta   90.00
_cell.angle_gamma   90.00
#
_symmetry.space_group_name_H-M   'P 1'
#
loop_
_entity.id
_entity.type
_entity.pdbx_description
1 polymer ?
#
loop_
_entity_poly.entity_id
_entity_poly.type
_entity_poly.pdbx_seq_one_letter_code
_entity_poly.pdbx_strand_id
1 'polypeptide(L)'
;GPALGLAALAALAWWGPSALFRPVFVLALSYAVFLAGFARLPALLRYNRLGDYSYGMYIYAFPLQQLAAHWGMLSPGQNIALALALTLPCAVLSWHLIEKPALAWVPRSRRPAIQEAAP
;
A
#
# COMPACT_ATOMS: atom_id res chain seq x y z
N GLY A 1 -19.90 17.07 -2.48
CA GLY A 1 -18.44 16.88 -2.66
C GLY A 1 -17.99 15.61 -1.98
N PRO A 2 -16.79 15.09 -2.25
CA PRO A 2 -16.34 13.79 -1.73
C PRO A 2 -16.30 13.70 -0.20
N ALA A 3 -15.96 14.80 0.49
CA ALA A 3 -16.04 14.88 1.94
C ALA A 3 -17.48 14.71 2.49
N LEU A 4 -18.48 15.20 1.75
CA LEU A 4 -19.90 15.02 2.11
C LEU A 4 -20.36 13.57 1.94
N GLY A 5 -19.82 12.85 0.95
CA GLY A 5 -20.10 11.42 0.75
C GLY A 5 -19.59 10.56 1.91
N LEU A 6 -18.36 10.82 2.37
CA LEU A 6 -17.81 10.15 3.55
C LEU A 6 -18.56 10.51 4.85
N ALA A 7 -18.92 11.79 5.02
CA ALA A 7 -19.69 12.23 6.18
C ALA A 7 -21.09 11.57 6.22
N ALA A 8 -21.76 11.43 5.08
CA ALA A 8 -23.05 10.76 4.98
C ALA A 8 -22.96 9.26 5.32
N LEU A 9 -21.92 8.56 4.85
CA LEU A 9 -21.70 7.16 5.17
C LEU A 9 -21.31 6.95 6.65
N ALA A 10 -20.52 7.85 7.23
CA ALA A 10 -20.18 7.83 8.66
C ALA A 10 -21.41 8.09 9.54
N ALA A 11 -22.26 9.05 9.17
CA ALA A 11 -23.52 9.32 9.86
C ALA A 11 -24.47 8.11 9.77
N LEU A 12 -24.59 7.49 8.60
CA LEU A 12 -25.42 6.30 8.39
C LEU A 12 -24.91 5.08 9.18
N ALA A 13 -23.59 4.92 9.33
CA ALA A 13 -23.00 3.86 10.15
C ALA A 13 -23.20 4.08 11.66
N TRP A 14 -23.25 5.35 12.10
CA TRP A 14 -23.38 5.72 13.51
C TRP A 14 -24.83 5.78 14.00
N TRP A 15 -25.76 6.19 13.14
CA TRP A 15 -27.19 6.36 13.46
C TRP A 15 -28.10 5.29 12.85
N GLY A 16 -27.56 4.47 11.94
CA GLY A 16 -28.31 3.41 11.30
C GLY A 16 -28.54 2.19 12.20
N PRO A 17 -29.50 1.32 11.87
CA PRO A 17 -29.66 0.02 12.50
C PRO A 17 -28.35 -0.78 12.46
N SER A 18 -28.07 -1.55 13.51
CA SER A 18 -26.85 -2.38 13.62
C SER A 18 -26.63 -3.32 12.42
N ALA A 19 -27.71 -3.76 11.77
CA ALA A 19 -27.68 -4.58 10.56
C ALA A 19 -27.07 -3.86 9.33
N LEU A 20 -27.17 -2.52 9.26
CA LEU A 20 -26.62 -1.72 8.16
C LEU A 20 -25.15 -1.35 8.37
N PHE A 21 -24.61 -1.51 9.58
CA PHE A 21 -23.24 -1.11 9.88
C PHE A 21 -22.22 -1.76 8.92
N ARG A 22 -22.28 -3.08 8.74
CA ARG A 22 -21.30 -3.82 7.92
C ARG A 22 -21.31 -3.38 6.44
N PRO A 23 -22.45 -3.36 5.71
CA PRO A 23 -22.45 -2.91 4.31
C PRO A 23 -22.08 -1.43 4.18
N VAL A 24 -22.56 -0.56 5.07
CA VAL A 24 -22.24 0.88 5.04
C VAL A 24 -20.76 1.12 5.33
N PHE A 25 -20.17 0.39 6.28
CA PHE A 25 -18.75 0.44 6.58
C PHE A 25 -17.89 0.00 5.39
N VAL A 26 -18.24 -1.10 4.74
CA VAL A 26 -17.52 -1.57 3.54
C VAL A 26 -17.59 -0.51 2.43
N LEU A 27 -18.77 0.05 2.16
CA LEU A 27 -18.93 1.12 1.17
C LEU A 27 -18.15 2.38 1.54
N ALA A 28 -18.18 2.78 2.82
CA ALA A 28 -17.43 3.92 3.34
C ALA A 28 -15.93 3.72 3.17
N LEU A 29 -15.43 2.55 3.54
CA LEU A 29 -14.02 2.21 3.43
C LEU A 29 -13.57 2.16 1.97
N SER A 30 -14.33 1.50 1.08
CA SER A 30 -14.04 1.48 -0.36
C SER A 30 -14.03 2.89 -0.96
N TYR A 31 -15.03 3.71 -0.64
CA TYR A 31 -15.10 5.09 -1.13
C TYR A 31 -13.95 5.94 -0.58
N ALA A 32 -13.58 5.77 0.70
CA ALA A 32 -12.44 6.44 1.32
C ALA A 32 -11.12 6.05 0.64
N VAL A 33 -10.92 4.76 0.34
CA VAL A 33 -9.72 4.26 -0.36
C VAL A 33 -9.61 4.87 -1.75
N PHE A 34 -10.71 4.90 -2.53
CA PHE A 34 -10.70 5.57 -3.84
C PHE A 34 -10.46 7.07 -3.71
N LEU A 35 -11.11 7.74 -2.77
CA LEU A 35 -10.91 9.16 -2.56
C LEU A 35 -9.44 9.48 -2.22
N ALA A 36 -8.83 8.71 -1.33
CA ALA A 36 -7.43 8.85 -0.97
C ALA A 36 -6.50 8.54 -2.15
N GLY A 37 -6.79 7.50 -2.93
CA GLY A 37 -6.00 7.09 -4.10
C GLY A 37 -6.02 8.12 -5.23
N PHE A 38 -7.14 8.81 -5.45
CA PHE A 38 -7.25 9.88 -6.44
C PHE A 38 -6.90 11.27 -5.91
N ALA A 39 -6.67 11.41 -4.61
CA ALA A 39 -6.24 12.67 -4.02
C ALA A 39 -4.82 13.03 -4.50
N ARG A 40 -4.69 14.16 -5.19
CA ARG A 40 -3.38 14.69 -5.62
C ARG A 40 -2.69 15.38 -4.44
N LEU A 41 -2.07 14.60 -3.58
CA LEU A 41 -1.31 15.09 -2.43
C LEU A 41 0.17 15.27 -2.84
N PRO A 42 0.69 16.51 -2.95
CA PRO A 42 2.03 16.75 -3.50
C PRO A 42 3.16 16.01 -2.78
N ALA A 43 3.04 15.85 -1.45
CA ALA A 43 4.00 15.10 -0.65
C ALA A 43 4.05 13.60 -1.02
N LEU A 44 2.89 12.99 -1.28
CA LEU A 44 2.79 11.59 -1.69
C LEU A 44 3.22 11.41 -3.15
N LEU A 45 2.91 12.36 -4.03
CA LEU A 45 3.36 12.29 -5.42
C LEU A 45 4.90 12.35 -5.55
N ARG A 46 5.61 12.99 -4.60
CA ARG A 46 7.08 12.95 -4.55
C ARG A 46 7.63 11.54 -4.29
N TYR A 47 6.86 10.67 -3.65
CA TYR A 47 7.25 9.29 -3.38
C TYR A 47 7.46 8.49 -4.68
N ASN A 48 6.71 8.81 -5.74
CA ASN A 48 6.83 8.15 -7.04
C ASN A 48 8.24 8.29 -7.65
N ARG A 49 9.05 9.26 -7.20
CA ARG A 49 10.42 9.46 -7.67
C ARG A 49 11.44 8.50 -7.05
N LEU A 50 11.07 7.80 -5.98
CA LEU A 50 11.98 6.91 -5.26
C LEU A 50 12.12 5.54 -5.95
N GLY A 51 11.08 5.09 -6.65
CA GLY A 51 11.05 3.81 -7.36
C GLY A 51 9.93 2.89 -6.90
N ASP A 52 9.90 1.68 -7.43
CA ASP A 52 8.84 0.69 -7.14
C ASP A 52 9.24 -0.24 -5.97
N TYR A 53 9.35 0.33 -4.76
CA TYR A 53 9.64 -0.46 -3.56
C TYR A 53 8.48 -1.41 -3.18
N SER A 54 7.29 -1.17 -3.73
CA SER A 54 6.10 -1.95 -3.40
C SER A 54 6.26 -3.42 -3.80
N TYR A 55 6.99 -3.67 -4.89
CA TYR A 55 7.31 -5.01 -5.35
C TYR A 55 8.23 -5.75 -4.37
N GLY A 56 9.32 -5.11 -3.93
CA GLY A 56 10.18 -5.67 -2.88
C GLY A 56 9.43 -5.92 -1.57
N MET A 57 8.57 -4.98 -1.15
CA MET A 57 7.72 -5.15 0.05
C MET A 57 6.84 -6.40 -0.07
N TYR A 58 6.24 -6.65 -1.24
CA TYR A 58 5.43 -7.83 -1.50
C TYR A 58 6.23 -9.14 -1.36
N ILE A 59 7.46 -9.18 -1.86
CA ILE A 59 8.30 -10.39 -1.79
C ILE A 59 8.76 -10.67 -0.36
N TYR A 60 9.27 -9.66 0.36
CA TYR A 60 9.99 -9.88 1.61
C TYR A 60 9.11 -9.80 2.87
N ALA A 61 7.94 -9.15 2.83
CA ALA A 61 7.13 -8.95 4.02
C ALA A 61 6.73 -10.27 4.70
N PHE A 62 6.13 -11.19 3.94
CA PHE A 62 5.67 -12.45 4.48
C PHE A 62 6.79 -13.30 5.11
N PRO A 63 7.90 -13.63 4.41
CA PRO A 63 8.94 -14.46 5.02
C PRO A 63 9.57 -13.80 6.25
N LEU A 64 9.73 -12.47 6.27
CA LEU A 64 10.28 -11.77 7.43
C LEU A 64 9.30 -11.72 8.61
N GLN A 65 7.99 -11.60 8.35
CA GLN A 65 6.96 -11.73 9.38
C GLN A 65 6.91 -13.15 9.97
N GLN A 66 6.98 -14.17 9.13
CA GLN A 66 7.00 -15.57 9.57
C GLN A 66 8.26 -15.87 10.39
N LEU A 67 9.39 -15.31 9.98
CA LEU A 67 10.66 -15.46 10.67
C LEU A 67 10.65 -14.75 12.04
N ALA A 68 10.09 -13.54 12.12
CA ALA A 68 9.86 -12.84 13.38
C ALA A 68 8.93 -13.65 14.31
N ALA A 69 7.85 -14.22 13.77
CA ALA A 69 6.94 -15.08 14.52
C ALA A 69 7.64 -16.35 15.03
N HIS A 70 8.49 -16.97 14.19
CA HIS A 70 9.26 -18.15 14.55
C HIS A 70 10.21 -17.91 15.74
N TRP A 71 10.82 -16.72 15.83
CA TRP A 71 11.66 -16.33 16.97
C TRP A 71 10.89 -15.77 18.17
N GLY A 72 9.57 -15.99 18.23
CA GLY A 72 8.76 -15.73 19.41
C GLY A 72 8.08 -14.36 19.44
N MET A 73 8.08 -13.61 18.33
CA MET A 73 7.31 -12.35 18.25
C MET A 73 5.86 -12.66 17.89
N LEU A 74 5.12 -13.04 18.93
CA LEU A 74 3.71 -13.44 18.85
C LEU A 74 2.75 -12.24 18.91
N SER A 75 3.19 -11.10 19.45
CA SER A 75 2.39 -9.88 19.42
C SER A 75 2.32 -9.34 17.99
N PRO A 76 1.11 -9.10 17.44
CA PRO A 76 0.96 -8.54 16.10
C PRO A 76 1.71 -7.21 15.93
N GLY A 77 1.69 -6.35 16.96
CA GLY A 77 2.38 -5.05 16.92
C GLY A 77 3.90 -5.19 16.84
N GLN A 78 4.48 -6.10 17.63
CA GLN A 78 5.93 -6.35 17.61
C GLN A 78 6.36 -6.98 16.28
N ASN A 79 5.58 -7.93 15.77
CA ASN A 79 5.83 -8.57 14.49
C ASN A 79 5.80 -7.56 13.34
N ILE A 80 4.75 -6.74 13.27
CA ILE A 80 4.63 -5.68 12.26
C ILE A 80 5.81 -4.72 12.35
N ALA A 81 6.16 -4.25 13.55
CA ALA A 81 7.24 -3.27 13.71
C ALA A 81 8.59 -3.83 13.23
N LEU A 82 8.97 -5.05 13.65
CA LEU A 82 10.23 -5.65 13.23
C LEU A 82 10.21 -6.03 11.76
N ALA A 83 9.15 -6.71 11.30
CA ALA A 83 9.09 -7.13 9.92
C ALA A 83 9.12 -5.93 8.98
N LEU A 84 8.44 -4.83 9.31
CA LEU A 84 8.52 -3.59 8.53
C LEU A 84 9.94 -3.01 8.53
N ALA A 85 10.59 -2.96 9.70
CA ALA A 85 11.95 -2.46 9.84
C ALA A 85 12.99 -3.28 9.04
N LEU A 86 12.74 -4.58 8.85
CA LEU A 86 13.59 -5.46 8.03
C LEU A 86 13.21 -5.46 6.55
N THR A 87 11.90 -5.46 6.25
CA THR A 87 11.37 -5.54 4.87
C THR A 87 11.71 -4.28 4.08
N LEU A 88 11.61 -3.10 4.69
CA LEU A 88 11.88 -1.84 4.00
C LEU A 88 13.32 -1.77 3.45
N PRO A 89 14.38 -2.02 4.23
CA PRO A 89 15.74 -2.13 3.70
C PRO A 89 15.88 -3.18 2.60
N CYS A 90 15.30 -4.37 2.77
CA CYS A 90 15.34 -5.42 1.75
C CYS A 90 14.68 -4.98 0.44
N ALA A 91 13.52 -4.31 0.51
CA ALA A 91 12.81 -3.79 -0.64
C ALA A 91 13.61 -2.69 -1.36
N VAL A 92 14.21 -1.76 -0.60
CA VAL A 92 15.07 -0.70 -1.16
C VAL A 92 16.30 -1.32 -1.84
N LEU A 93 16.97 -2.28 -1.19
CA LEU A 93 18.13 -2.96 -1.77
C LEU A 93 17.75 -3.76 -3.02
N SER A 94 16.63 -4.48 -2.99
CA SER A 94 16.10 -5.21 -4.16
C SER A 94 15.85 -4.30 -5.34
N TRP A 95 15.22 -3.14 -5.11
CA TRP A 95 14.98 -2.16 -6.16
C TRP A 95 16.29 -1.70 -6.82
N HIS A 96 17.27 -1.29 -6.03
CA HIS A 96 18.51 -0.72 -6.55
C HIS A 96 19.46 -1.76 -7.17
N LEU A 97 19.50 -2.97 -6.61
CA LEU A 97 20.47 -4.00 -7.01
C LEU A 97 19.91 -4.98 -8.04
N ILE A 98 18.59 -5.18 -8.09
CA ILE A 98 17.96 -6.24 -8.89
C ILE A 98 16.92 -5.65 -9.85
N GLU A 99 15.87 -5.01 -9.33
CA GLU A 99 14.69 -4.68 -10.13
C GLU A 99 14.96 -3.55 -11.13
N LYS A 100 15.55 -2.44 -10.68
CA LYS A 100 15.88 -1.32 -11.56
C LYS A 100 16.87 -1.72 -12.68
N PRO A 101 17.96 -2.47 -12.41
CA PRO A 101 18.81 -3.04 -13.46
C PRO A 101 18.05 -3.98 -14.41
N ALA A 102 17.22 -4.89 -13.89
CA ALA A 102 16.46 -5.82 -14.71
C ALA A 102 15.48 -5.12 -15.66
N LEU A 103 14.77 -4.10 -15.17
CA LEU A 103 13.87 -3.27 -15.98
C LEU A 103 14.61 -2.50 -17.08
N ALA A 104 15.86 -2.11 -16.85
CA ALA A 104 16.68 -1.45 -17.87
C ALA A 104 16.97 -2.36 -19.06
N TRP A 105 16.96 -3.69 -18.87
CA TRP A 105 17.17 -4.67 -19.94
C TRP A 105 15.91 -5.01 -20.72
N VAL A 106 14.72 -4.67 -20.19
CA VAL A 106 13.45 -4.88 -20.88
C VAL A 106 13.32 -3.86 -22.03
N PRO A 107 13.18 -4.32 -23.29
CA PRO A 107 13.01 -3.42 -24.44
C PRO A 107 11.84 -2.47 -24.24
N ARG A 108 12.01 -1.19 -24.61
CA ARG A 108 10.98 -0.15 -24.45
C ARG A 108 9.66 -0.53 -25.14
N SER A 109 9.72 -1.22 -26.27
CA SER A 109 8.52 -1.69 -27.00
C SER A 109 7.66 -2.69 -26.24
N ARG A 110 8.16 -3.28 -25.15
CA ARG A 110 7.43 -4.20 -24.27
C ARG A 110 7.02 -3.56 -22.93
N ARG A 111 7.36 -2.29 -22.70
CA ARG A 111 6.94 -1.60 -21.48
C ARG A 111 5.47 -1.18 -21.62
N PRO A 112 4.59 -1.53 -20.66
CA PRO A 112 3.21 -1.07 -20.69
C PRO A 112 3.17 0.46 -20.61
N ALA A 113 2.30 1.11 -21.38
CA ALA A 113 2.20 2.58 -21.49
C ALA A 113 2.05 3.31 -20.13
N ILE A 114 1.58 2.61 -19.10
CA ILE A 114 1.46 3.11 -17.71
C ILE A 114 2.85 3.40 -17.10
N GLN A 115 3.89 2.64 -17.45
CA GLN A 115 5.26 2.85 -16.95
C GLN A 115 5.99 4.02 -17.64
N GLU A 116 5.53 4.44 -18.82
CA GLU A 116 6.10 5.59 -19.55
C GLU A 116 5.57 6.94 -19.05
N ALA A 117 4.42 6.95 -18.38
CA ALA A 117 3.79 8.17 -17.85
C ALA A 117 4.28 8.55 -16.44
N ALA A 118 5.10 7.71 -15.79
CA ALA A 118 5.71 8.03 -14.50
C ALA A 118 6.95 8.92 -14.71
N PRO A 119 7.02 10.10 -14.08
CA PRO A 119 8.09 11.08 -14.30
C PRO A 119 9.45 10.67 -13.75
#